data_AF-A0A2P4PWM4-F1
#
_entry.id   AF-A0A2P4PWM4-F1
#
_cell.length_a   1.000
_cell.length_b   1.000
_cell.length_c   1.000
_cell.angle_alpha   90.00
_cell.angle_beta   90.00
_cell.angle_gamma   90.00
#
_symmetry.space_group_name_H-M   'P 1'
#
loop_
_entity.id
_entity.type
_entity.pdbx_description
1 polymer ?
#
loop_
_entity_poly.entity_id
_entity_poly.type
_entity_poly.pdbx_seq_one_letter_code
_entity_poly.pdbx_strand_id
1 'polypeptide(L)'
;RHGASLEEVSSAMSAARDAYRNASNEIKLMDRFINELRRALHDRMHKWHFFRTFIAVRARIQFSMQLSKRGYSGKLDFDHQSNKLSLRVQIDDQLNQNNDKDPKSLSGGEKSFSTICLLLALWEALGCPIRCLDEFDVFMDAVNRRISMKMMIESARVADRIQYILITPQDASSVSPGPDVRVHRLQDPERGQGVLNVDS
;
A
#
# COMPACT_ATOMS: atom_id res chain seq x y z
N ARG A 1 -31.39 19.71 66.12
CA ARG A 1 -30.79 18.75 65.16
C ARG A 1 -31.81 17.63 64.95
N HIS A 2 -32.60 17.70 63.88
CA HIS A 2 -33.53 16.61 63.54
C HIS A 2 -32.71 15.47 62.90
N GLY A 3 -32.79 14.27 63.47
CA GLY A 3 -32.18 13.07 62.91
C GLY A 3 -33.01 12.55 61.73
N ALA A 4 -32.35 12.01 60.71
CA ALA A 4 -33.00 11.36 59.58
C ALA A 4 -33.91 10.20 60.05
N SER A 5 -35.02 9.99 59.36
CA SER A 5 -35.93 8.89 59.70
C SER A 5 -35.30 7.53 59.40
N LEU A 6 -35.69 6.48 60.12
CA LEU A 6 -35.18 5.12 59.89
C LEU A 6 -35.40 4.66 58.44
N GLU A 7 -36.48 5.13 57.83
CA GLU A 7 -36.87 4.83 56.45
C GLU A 7 -35.98 5.55 55.44
N GLU A 8 -35.63 6.82 55.69
CA GLU A 8 -34.66 7.58 54.88
C GLU A 8 -33.26 6.95 54.94
N VAL A 9 -32.82 6.53 56.13
CA VAL A 9 -31.52 5.85 56.32
C VAL A 9 -31.50 4.50 55.60
N SER A 10 -32.59 3.73 55.67
CA SER A 10 -32.71 2.44 54.97
C SER A 10 -32.71 2.61 53.45
N SER A 11 -33.46 3.58 52.93
CA SER A 11 -33.52 3.90 51.50
C SER A 11 -32.16 4.37 50.97
N ALA A 12 -31.48 5.28 51.67
CA ALA A 12 -30.15 5.75 51.32
C ALA A 12 -29.11 4.62 51.33
N MET A 13 -29.19 3.71 52.31
CA MET A 13 -28.32 2.53 52.38
C MET A 13 -28.54 1.59 51.19
N SER A 14 -29.80 1.35 50.79
CA SER A 14 -30.12 0.54 49.62
C SER A 14 -29.58 1.17 48.34
N ALA A 15 -29.81 2.47 48.13
CA ALA A 15 -29.33 3.20 46.95
C ALA A 15 -27.79 3.19 46.86
N ALA A 16 -27.09 3.39 47.98
CA ALA A 16 -25.63 3.32 48.03
C ALA A 16 -25.11 1.91 47.70
N ARG A 17 -25.82 0.86 48.16
CA ARG A 17 -25.46 -0.53 47.86
C ARG A 17 -25.66 -0.87 46.40
N ASP A 18 -26.74 -0.40 45.78
CA ASP A 18 -26.99 -0.60 44.35
C ASP A 18 -25.99 0.16 43.49
N ALA A 19 -25.67 1.41 43.84
CA ALA A 19 -24.63 2.19 43.18
C ALA A 19 -23.26 1.49 43.25
N TYR A 20 -22.88 0.99 44.43
CA TYR A 20 -21.65 0.20 44.60
C TYR A 20 -21.66 -1.06 43.74
N ARG A 21 -22.78 -1.80 43.71
CA ARG A 21 -22.90 -3.02 42.90
C ARG A 21 -22.76 -2.72 41.41
N ASN A 22 -23.38 -1.64 40.94
CA ASN A 22 -23.30 -1.22 39.54
C ASN A 22 -21.87 -0.82 39.17
N ALA A 23 -21.22 0.04 39.96
CA ALA A 23 -19.83 0.43 39.73
C ALA A 23 -18.87 -0.77 39.77
N SER A 24 -19.07 -1.72 40.70
CA SER A 24 -18.27 -2.95 40.76
C SER A 24 -18.45 -3.82 39.50
N ASN A 25 -19.66 -3.89 38.96
CA ASN A 25 -19.93 -4.61 37.72
C ASN A 25 -19.33 -3.91 36.50
N GLU A 26 -19.38 -2.57 36.43
CA GLU A 26 -18.74 -1.78 35.39
C GLU A 26 -17.22 -1.98 35.36
N ILE A 27 -16.57 -1.95 36.53
CA ILE A 27 -15.13 -2.21 36.64
C ILE A 27 -14.79 -3.61 36.10
N LYS A 28 -15.55 -4.65 36.49
CA LYS A 28 -15.37 -6.01 35.97
C LYS A 28 -15.56 -6.11 34.47
N LEU A 29 -16.48 -5.33 33.90
CA LEU A 29 -16.69 -5.26 32.45
C LEU A 29 -15.52 -4.58 31.76
N MET A 30 -15.04 -3.45 32.29
CA MET A 30 -13.87 -2.73 31.78
C MET A 30 -12.61 -3.59 31.83
N ASP A 31 -12.39 -4.36 32.90
CA ASP A 31 -11.24 -5.26 33.00
C ASP A 31 -11.28 -6.34 31.92
N ARG A 32 -12.45 -6.94 31.67
CA ARG A 32 -12.63 -7.90 30.58
C ARG A 32 -12.35 -7.25 29.22
N PHE A 33 -12.89 -6.05 29.00
CA PHE A 33 -12.69 -5.30 27.76
C PHE A 33 -11.21 -4.95 27.51
N ILE A 34 -10.49 -4.47 28.53
CA ILE A 34 -9.05 -4.19 28.45
C ILE A 34 -8.27 -5.46 28.08
N ASN A 35 -8.64 -6.61 28.65
CA ASN A 35 -7.98 -7.88 28.34
C ASN A 35 -8.23 -8.34 26.89
N GLU A 36 -9.43 -8.12 26.34
CA GLU A 36 -9.72 -8.39 24.93
C GLU A 36 -8.94 -7.44 24.01
N LEU A 37 -8.87 -6.15 24.35
CA LEU A 37 -8.08 -5.17 23.59
C LEU A 37 -6.59 -5.52 23.57
N ARG A 38 -6.04 -5.95 24.71
CA ARG A 38 -4.65 -6.41 24.81
C ARG A 38 -4.38 -7.60 23.89
N ARG A 39 -5.29 -8.59 23.87
CA ARG A 39 -5.19 -9.75 22.96
C ARG A 39 -5.26 -9.32 21.49
N ALA A 40 -6.25 -8.51 21.12
CA ALA A 40 -6.40 -8.01 19.76
C ALA A 40 -5.18 -7.19 19.29
N LEU A 41 -4.58 -6.39 20.17
CA LEU A 41 -3.36 -5.63 19.89
C LEU A 41 -2.17 -6.55 19.68
N HIS A 42 -2.01 -7.57 20.53
CA HIS A 42 -0.96 -8.56 20.43
C HIS A 42 -1.03 -9.32 19.10
N ASP A 43 -2.21 -9.81 18.72
CA ASP A 43 -2.45 -10.51 17.45
C ASP A 43 -2.14 -9.60 16.26
N ARG A 44 -2.53 -8.33 16.32
CA ARG A 44 -2.23 -7.35 15.28
C ARG A 44 -0.73 -7.11 15.15
N MET A 45 0.00 -7.01 16.26
CA MET A 45 1.44 -6.80 16.26
C MET A 45 2.17 -8.01 15.65
N HIS A 46 1.75 -9.22 15.99
CA HIS A 46 2.27 -10.45 15.39
C HIS A 46 2.03 -10.51 13.87
N LYS A 47 0.78 -10.27 13.45
CA LYS A 47 0.42 -10.23 12.02
C LYS A 47 1.20 -9.16 11.28
N TRP A 48 1.32 -7.96 11.84
CA TRP A 48 2.11 -6.88 11.24
C TRP A 48 3.57 -7.28 11.03
N HIS A 49 4.22 -7.86 12.04
CA HIS A 49 5.60 -8.30 11.92
C HIS A 49 5.79 -9.38 10.85
N PHE A 50 4.86 -10.35 10.82
CA PHE A 50 4.83 -11.40 9.82
C PHE A 50 4.67 -10.82 8.40
N PHE A 51 3.63 -10.00 8.18
CA PHE A 51 3.38 -9.39 6.87
C PHE A 51 4.53 -8.52 6.40
N ARG A 52 5.10 -7.70 7.29
CA ARG A 52 6.25 -6.84 6.97
C ARG A 52 7.41 -7.66 6.42
N THR A 53 7.77 -8.74 7.12
CA THR A 53 8.87 -9.63 6.71
C THR A 53 8.55 -10.35 5.40
N PHE A 54 7.33 -10.89 5.29
CA PHE A 54 6.86 -11.60 4.10
C PHE A 54 6.84 -10.72 2.85
N ILE A 55 6.29 -9.51 2.96
CA ILE A 55 6.23 -8.54 1.86
C ILE A 55 7.64 -8.14 1.42
N ALA A 56 8.56 -7.87 2.37
CA ALA A 56 9.93 -7.49 2.05
C ALA A 56 10.70 -8.61 1.31
N VAL A 57 10.52 -9.87 1.71
CA VAL A 57 11.13 -11.02 1.00
C VAL A 57 10.54 -11.17 -0.39
N ARG A 58 9.21 -11.16 -0.53
CA ARG A 58 8.56 -11.30 -1.85
C ARG A 58 8.92 -10.16 -2.79
N ALA A 59 8.86 -8.92 -2.32
CA ALA A 59 9.23 -7.76 -3.13
C ALA A 59 10.68 -7.86 -3.63
N ARG A 60 11.61 -8.34 -2.81
CA ARG A 60 13.00 -8.54 -3.23
C ARG A 60 13.16 -9.57 -4.35
N ILE A 61 12.49 -10.73 -4.22
CA ILE A 61 12.51 -11.79 -5.24
C ILE A 61 11.92 -11.25 -6.54
N GLN A 62 10.75 -10.61 -6.44
CA GLN A 62 10.04 -10.13 -7.62
C GLN A 62 10.75 -8.99 -8.32
N PHE A 63 11.38 -8.11 -7.55
CA PHE A 63 12.18 -7.03 -8.11
C PHE A 63 13.33 -7.57 -8.97
N SER A 64 14.08 -8.54 -8.43
CA SER A 64 15.17 -9.20 -9.16
C SER A 64 14.66 -9.91 -10.43
N MET A 65 13.51 -10.60 -10.34
CA MET A 65 12.90 -11.27 -11.49
C MET A 65 12.42 -10.30 -12.57
N GLN A 66 11.85 -9.14 -12.21
CA GLN A 66 11.40 -8.15 -13.19
C GLN A 66 12.59 -7.48 -13.89
N LEU A 67 13.69 -7.22 -13.18
CA LEU A 67 14.91 -6.67 -13.76
C LEU A 67 15.58 -7.65 -14.75
N SER A 68 15.63 -8.94 -14.40
CA SER A 68 16.30 -9.95 -15.23
C SER A 68 15.67 -10.12 -16.62
N LYS A 69 14.39 -9.75 -16.79
CA LYS A 69 13.72 -9.69 -18.10
C LYS A 69 14.43 -8.80 -19.11
N ARG A 70 15.30 -7.88 -18.66
CA ARG A 70 16.09 -6.98 -19.50
C ARG A 70 17.60 -7.20 -19.35
N GLY A 71 18.03 -8.31 -18.74
CA GLY A 71 19.45 -8.55 -18.44
C GLY A 71 19.99 -7.58 -17.39
N TYR A 72 19.14 -7.15 -16.46
CA TYR A 72 19.57 -6.33 -15.33
C TYR A 72 19.55 -7.19 -14.07
N SER A 73 20.47 -6.92 -13.15
CA SER A 73 20.50 -7.46 -11.81
C SER A 73 20.17 -6.35 -10.81
N GLY A 74 19.62 -6.69 -9.65
CA GLY A 74 19.36 -5.69 -8.63
C GLY A 74 18.92 -6.26 -7.31
N LYS A 75 18.99 -5.42 -6.29
CA LYS A 75 18.72 -5.77 -4.89
C LYS A 75 17.86 -4.69 -4.22
N LEU A 76 16.86 -5.15 -3.49
CA LEU A 76 16.12 -4.34 -2.52
C LEU A 76 16.58 -4.67 -1.11
N ASP A 77 16.89 -3.63 -0.35
CA ASP A 77 17.35 -3.69 1.02
C ASP A 77 16.39 -2.92 1.93
N PHE A 78 15.64 -3.67 2.74
CA PHE A 78 14.63 -3.14 3.65
C PHE A 78 15.22 -3.05 5.06
N ASP A 79 15.58 -1.85 5.48
CA ASP A 79 15.95 -1.56 6.85
C ASP A 79 14.72 -1.05 7.61
N HIS A 80 14.02 -1.97 8.25
CA HIS A 80 12.83 -1.67 9.03
C HIS A 80 13.14 -0.99 10.38
N GLN A 81 14.40 -0.99 10.85
CA GLN A 81 14.77 -0.29 12.08
C GLN A 81 14.95 1.21 11.80
N SER A 82 15.61 1.54 10.68
CA SER A 82 15.82 2.95 10.29
C SER A 82 14.73 3.50 9.35
N ASN A 83 13.71 2.71 9.04
CA ASN A 83 12.63 3.04 8.09
C ASN A 83 13.15 3.42 6.69
N LYS A 84 14.15 2.68 6.20
CA LYS A 84 14.77 2.93 4.89
C LYS A 84 14.57 1.76 3.94
N LEU A 85 14.33 2.10 2.68
CA LEU A 85 14.41 1.19 1.55
C LEU A 85 15.55 1.67 0.65
N SER A 86 16.53 0.80 0.42
CA SER A 86 17.62 1.06 -0.52
C SER A 86 17.49 0.14 -1.72
N LEU A 87 17.69 0.73 -2.89
CA LEU A 87 17.64 0.06 -4.19
C LEU A 87 19.04 0.05 -4.80
N ARG A 88 19.47 -1.07 -5.37
CA ARG A 88 20.70 -1.19 -6.17
C ARG A 88 20.41 -1.92 -7.47
N VAL A 89 20.95 -1.44 -8.59
CA VAL A 89 20.75 -2.00 -9.92
C VAL A 89 22.08 -2.08 -10.67
N GLN A 90 22.30 -3.18 -11.36
CA GLN A 90 23.46 -3.47 -12.19
C GLN A 90 22.99 -3.95 -13.57
N ILE A 91 23.72 -3.62 -14.63
CA ILE A 91 23.37 -3.92 -16.02
C ILE A 91 24.44 -4.83 -16.62
N ASP A 92 24.03 -5.87 -17.35
CA ASP A 92 24.88 -6.99 -17.76
C ASP A 92 26.14 -6.60 -18.56
N ASP A 93 26.11 -5.52 -19.36
CA ASP A 93 27.29 -5.01 -20.09
C ASP A 93 28.45 -4.56 -19.16
N GLN A 94 28.25 -4.54 -17.85
CA GLN A 94 29.22 -4.10 -16.84
C GLN A 94 29.54 -5.16 -15.77
N LEU A 95 29.15 -6.43 -15.99
CA LEU A 95 29.43 -7.54 -15.06
C LEU A 95 30.92 -7.71 -14.73
N ASN A 96 31.82 -7.26 -15.61
CA ASN A 96 33.26 -7.32 -15.40
C ASN A 96 33.84 -6.26 -14.44
N GLN A 97 33.04 -5.32 -13.91
CA GLN A 97 33.56 -4.22 -13.08
C GLN A 97 33.07 -4.17 -11.61
N ASN A 98 32.27 -5.10 -11.11
CA ASN A 98 31.81 -5.10 -9.69
C ASN A 98 31.25 -3.74 -9.19
N ASN A 99 30.71 -2.91 -10.09
CA ASN A 99 30.23 -1.58 -9.75
C ASN A 99 28.70 -1.59 -9.66
N ASP A 100 28.19 -1.89 -8.46
CA ASP A 100 26.80 -1.59 -8.10
C ASP A 100 26.54 -0.09 -8.32
N LYS A 101 25.59 0.27 -9.17
CA LYS A 101 25.20 1.68 -9.34
C LYS A 101 24.17 2.05 -8.27
N ASP A 102 24.45 3.15 -7.56
CA ASP A 102 23.42 3.89 -6.84
C ASP A 102 22.35 4.31 -7.86
N PRO A 103 21.03 4.19 -7.57
CA PRO A 103 19.96 4.67 -8.44
C PRO A 103 20.20 6.08 -8.98
N LYS A 104 20.95 6.93 -8.28
CA LYS A 104 21.33 8.28 -8.73
C LYS A 104 22.21 8.29 -9.98
N SER A 105 23.06 7.29 -10.21
CA SER A 105 24.00 7.20 -11.33
C SER A 105 23.46 6.46 -12.56
N LEU A 106 22.23 5.95 -12.49
CA LEU A 106 21.51 5.34 -13.60
C LEU A 106 21.12 6.37 -14.67
N SER A 107 21.09 5.94 -15.94
CA SER A 107 20.52 6.75 -17.03
C SER A 107 19.02 7.01 -16.80
N GLY A 108 18.45 8.01 -17.47
CA GLY A 108 17.01 8.32 -17.32
C GLY A 108 16.11 7.11 -17.57
N GLY A 109 16.40 6.33 -18.62
CA GLY A 109 15.63 5.13 -18.94
C GLY A 109 15.83 3.97 -17.96
N GLU A 110 17.04 3.79 -17.42
CA GLU A 110 17.31 2.80 -16.38
C GLU A 110 16.56 3.12 -15.08
N LYS A 111 16.50 4.41 -14.71
CA LYS A 111 15.72 4.87 -13.55
C LYS A 111 14.25 4.54 -13.74
N SER A 112 13.64 4.98 -14.84
CA SER A 112 12.22 4.74 -15.13
C SER A 112 11.87 3.25 -15.13
N PHE A 113 12.71 2.41 -15.77
CA PHE A 113 12.50 0.97 -15.80
C PHE A 113 12.60 0.34 -14.40
N SER A 114 13.63 0.69 -13.64
CA SER A 114 13.83 0.18 -12.28
C SER A 114 12.69 0.60 -11.34
N THR A 115 12.15 1.81 -11.50
CA THR A 115 10.99 2.27 -10.75
C THR A 115 9.74 1.42 -11.03
N ILE A 116 9.48 1.07 -12.30
CA ILE A 116 8.36 0.19 -12.64
C ILE A 116 8.58 -1.23 -12.12
N CYS A 117 9.79 -1.77 -12.22
CA CYS A 117 10.11 -3.07 -11.60
C CYS A 117 9.84 -3.06 -10.10
N LEU A 118 10.21 -1.98 -9.39
CA LEU A 118 9.94 -1.83 -7.96
C LEU A 118 8.43 -1.78 -7.67
N LEU A 119 7.69 -0.99 -8.44
CA LEU A 119 6.24 -0.89 -8.30
C LEU A 119 5.55 -2.25 -8.47
N LEU A 120 5.86 -2.97 -9.56
CA LEU A 120 5.28 -4.27 -9.84
C LEU A 120 5.64 -5.31 -8.76
N ALA A 121 6.88 -5.29 -8.28
CA ALA A 121 7.34 -6.18 -7.21
C ALA A 121 6.61 -5.94 -5.89
N LEU A 122 6.40 -4.67 -5.52
CA LEU A 122 5.63 -4.31 -4.34
C LEU A 122 4.16 -4.70 -4.51
N TRP A 123 3.57 -4.41 -5.68
CA TRP A 123 2.20 -4.77 -5.96
C TRP A 123 1.96 -6.27 -5.86
N GLU A 124 2.81 -7.12 -6.44
CA GLU A 124 2.61 -8.56 -6.31
C GLU A 124 2.80 -9.06 -4.87
N ALA A 125 3.72 -8.46 -4.11
CA ALA A 125 3.89 -8.77 -2.70
C ALA A 125 2.67 -8.36 -1.86
N LEU A 126 1.91 -7.36 -2.32
CA LEU A 126 0.71 -6.83 -1.67
C LEU A 126 -0.58 -7.47 -2.23
N GLY A 127 -1.39 -8.06 -1.35
CA GLY A 127 -2.71 -8.57 -1.71
C GLY A 127 -3.73 -7.44 -1.75
N CYS A 128 -4.01 -6.87 -2.93
CA CYS A 128 -5.09 -5.91 -3.14
C CYS A 128 -5.93 -6.27 -4.38
N PRO A 129 -7.27 -6.18 -4.30
CA PRO A 129 -8.15 -6.52 -5.43
C PRO A 129 -8.20 -5.42 -6.51
N ILE A 130 -7.78 -4.20 -6.17
CA ILE A 130 -7.76 -3.05 -7.08
C ILE A 130 -6.40 -2.34 -6.93
N ARG A 131 -5.79 -2.00 -8.06
CA ARG A 131 -4.52 -1.27 -8.15
C ARG A 131 -4.71 -0.03 -9.01
N CYS A 132 -4.54 1.13 -8.42
CA CYS A 132 -4.65 2.41 -9.10
C CYS A 132 -3.29 3.10 -9.15
N LEU A 133 -2.98 3.72 -10.29
CA LEU A 133 -1.79 4.53 -10.45
C LEU A 133 -2.15 5.79 -11.24
N ASP A 134 -1.71 6.93 -10.75
CA ASP A 134 -1.93 8.23 -11.37
C ASP A 134 -0.59 8.85 -11.77
N GLU A 135 -0.58 9.58 -12.88
CA GLU A 135 0.57 10.33 -13.42
C GLU A 135 1.91 9.55 -13.51
N PHE A 136 1.84 8.24 -13.65
CA PHE A 136 3.02 7.38 -13.45
C PHE A 136 4.11 7.52 -14.51
N ASP A 137 3.77 8.04 -15.68
CA ASP A 137 4.63 8.15 -16.85
C ASP A 137 5.03 9.59 -17.20
N VAL A 138 4.68 10.58 -16.36
CA VAL A 138 4.95 12.01 -16.59
C VAL A 138 6.44 12.31 -16.81
N PHE A 139 7.32 11.60 -16.10
CA PHE A 139 8.78 11.78 -16.22
C PHE A 139 9.44 10.81 -17.21
N MET A 140 8.67 10.02 -17.93
CA MET A 140 9.19 9.04 -18.89
C MET A 140 9.15 9.59 -20.32
N ASP A 141 10.24 9.36 -21.05
CA ASP A 141 10.25 9.52 -22.51
C ASP A 141 9.31 8.49 -23.20
N ALA A 142 9.05 8.69 -24.49
CA ALA A 142 8.13 7.86 -25.25
C ALA A 142 8.53 6.37 -25.30
N VAL A 143 9.83 6.07 -25.32
CA VAL A 143 10.33 4.69 -25.39
C VAL A 143 10.09 3.97 -24.06
N ASN A 144 10.49 4.60 -22.95
CA ASN A 144 10.32 4.05 -21.62
C ASN A 144 8.85 3.94 -21.24
N ARG A 145 8.04 4.95 -21.58
CA ARG A 145 6.58 4.91 -21.39
C ARG A 145 5.93 3.69 -22.04
N ARG A 146 6.25 3.43 -23.31
CA ARG A 146 5.72 2.27 -24.04
C ARG A 146 6.09 0.95 -23.36
N ILE A 147 7.33 0.83 -22.88
CA ILE A 147 7.80 -0.36 -22.18
C ILE A 147 7.07 -0.51 -20.84
N SER A 148 7.02 0.55 -20.04
CA SER A 148 6.33 0.59 -18.75
C SER A 148 4.86 0.19 -18.88
N MET A 149 4.16 0.74 -19.87
CA MET A 149 2.77 0.40 -20.11
C MET A 149 2.57 -1.07 -20.48
N LYS A 150 3.41 -1.59 -21.39
CA LYS A 150 3.38 -3.01 -21.74
C LYS A 150 3.59 -3.90 -20.51
N MET A 151 4.58 -3.59 -19.66
CA MET A 151 4.84 -4.35 -18.43
C MET A 151 3.65 -4.32 -17.45
N MET A 152 2.98 -3.16 -17.33
CA MET A 152 1.81 -3.00 -16.46
C MET A 152 0.62 -3.83 -16.96
N ILE A 153 0.34 -3.80 -18.26
CA ILE A 153 -0.71 -4.62 -18.89
C ILE A 153 -0.40 -6.12 -18.73
N GLU A 154 0.83 -6.54 -19.00
CA GLU A 154 1.25 -7.94 -18.82
C GLU A 154 1.12 -8.38 -17.36
N SER A 155 1.48 -7.52 -16.40
CA SER A 155 1.29 -7.80 -14.99
C SER A 155 -0.20 -7.93 -14.63
N ALA A 156 -1.05 -7.07 -15.16
CA ALA A 156 -2.50 -7.13 -14.93
C ALA A 156 -3.12 -8.43 -15.49
N ARG A 157 -2.67 -8.88 -16.66
CA ARG A 157 -3.12 -10.13 -17.29
C ARG A 157 -2.81 -11.39 -16.49
N VAL A 158 -1.67 -11.40 -15.79
CA VAL A 158 -1.24 -12.54 -14.96
C VAL A 158 -1.85 -12.47 -13.56
N ALA A 159 -2.31 -11.30 -13.14
CA ALA A 159 -2.90 -11.09 -11.82
C ALA A 159 -4.34 -11.61 -11.76
N ASP A 160 -4.55 -12.74 -11.10
CA ASP A 160 -5.90 -13.30 -10.92
C ASP A 160 -6.78 -12.40 -10.05
N ARG A 161 -7.97 -12.04 -10.57
CA ARG A 161 -9.00 -11.24 -9.88
C ARG A 161 -8.52 -9.87 -9.36
N ILE A 162 -7.57 -9.23 -10.05
CA ILE A 162 -7.11 -7.88 -9.72
C ILE A 162 -7.47 -6.90 -10.85
N GLN A 163 -8.13 -5.80 -10.50
CA GLN A 163 -8.42 -4.71 -11.43
C GLN A 163 -7.31 -3.66 -11.41
N TYR A 164 -6.85 -3.24 -12.58
CA TYR A 164 -5.88 -2.16 -12.75
C TYR A 164 -6.57 -0.91 -13.30
N ILE A 165 -6.30 0.24 -12.70
CA ILE A 165 -6.77 1.55 -13.14
C ILE A 165 -5.55 2.45 -13.29
N LEU A 166 -5.23 2.83 -14.52
CA LEU A 166 -4.07 3.65 -14.82
C LEU A 166 -4.56 4.97 -15.39
N ILE A 167 -4.22 6.05 -14.71
CA ILE A 167 -4.54 7.42 -15.11
C ILE A 167 -3.23 8.05 -15.58
N THR A 168 -3.28 8.65 -16.77
CA THR A 168 -2.14 9.35 -17.34
C THR A 168 -2.63 10.59 -18.09
N PRO A 169 -1.94 11.74 -17.96
CA PRO A 169 -2.19 12.91 -18.80
C PRO A 169 -1.60 12.76 -20.21
N GLN A 170 -0.88 11.67 -20.47
CA GLN A 170 -0.21 11.40 -21.74
C GLN A 170 -1.13 10.61 -22.68
N ASP A 171 -0.84 10.68 -23.98
CA ASP A 171 -1.59 9.93 -24.98
C ASP A 171 -1.37 8.41 -24.82
N ALA A 172 -2.48 7.69 -24.65
CA ALA A 172 -2.53 6.23 -24.56
C ALA A 172 -2.83 5.54 -25.91
N SER A 173 -2.81 6.26 -27.03
CA SER A 173 -3.08 5.74 -28.38
C SER A 173 -2.18 4.56 -28.80
N SER A 174 -0.99 4.46 -28.21
CA SER A 174 -0.06 3.33 -28.43
C SER A 174 -0.48 2.03 -27.75
N VAL A 175 -1.50 2.05 -26.88
CA VAL A 175 -2.06 0.86 -26.24
C VAL A 175 -3.08 0.23 -27.18
N SER A 176 -2.80 -0.99 -27.64
CA SER A 176 -3.77 -1.77 -28.41
C SER A 176 -4.87 -2.29 -27.48
N PRO A 177 -6.13 -1.83 -27.64
CA PRO A 177 -7.23 -2.33 -26.83
C PRO A 177 -7.45 -3.83 -27.09
N GLY A 178 -7.61 -4.59 -26.01
CA GLY A 178 -7.97 -6.00 -26.04
C GLY A 178 -9.31 -6.24 -25.33
N PRO A 179 -9.82 -7.48 -25.25
CA PRO A 179 -11.03 -7.78 -24.49
C PRO A 179 -10.90 -7.42 -23.00
N ASP A 180 -9.67 -7.39 -22.51
CA ASP A 180 -9.27 -7.17 -21.12
C ASP A 180 -8.75 -5.74 -20.85
N VAL A 181 -8.62 -4.89 -21.88
CA VAL A 181 -8.08 -3.53 -21.75
C VAL A 181 -9.06 -2.52 -22.35
N ARG A 182 -9.50 -1.55 -21.52
CA ARG A 182 -10.36 -0.44 -21.94
C ARG A 182 -9.62 0.88 -21.78
N VAL A 183 -9.68 1.72 -22.80
CA VAL A 183 -9.10 3.07 -22.79
C VAL A 183 -10.24 4.08 -22.81
N HIS A 184 -10.32 4.91 -21.78
CA HIS A 184 -11.28 6.01 -21.69
C HIS A 184 -10.52 7.33 -21.85
N ARG A 185 -10.79 8.05 -22.94
CA ARG A 185 -10.20 9.36 -23.19
C ARG A 185 -11.16 10.45 -22.71
N LEU A 186 -10.69 11.29 -21.79
CA LEU A 186 -11.42 12.48 -21.37
C LEU A 186 -11.18 13.62 -22.37
N GLN A 187 -12.13 14.57 -22.42
CA GLN A 187 -11.94 15.80 -23.17
C GLN A 187 -10.82 16.63 -22.53
N ASP A 188 -10.17 17.46 -23.35
CA ASP A 188 -9.13 18.36 -22.85
C ASP A 188 -9.73 19.32 -21.80
N PRO A 189 -9.04 19.55 -20.68
CA PRO A 189 -9.58 20.37 -19.59
C PRO A 189 -9.76 21.83 -20.02
N GLU A 190 -10.94 22.40 -19.80
CA GLU A 190 -11.20 23.83 -20.01
C GLU A 190 -10.54 24.66 -18.90
N ARG A 191 -9.68 25.62 -19.27
CA ARG A 191 -9.02 26.50 -18.28
C ARG A 191 -10.07 27.38 -17.58
N GLY A 192 -10.21 27.20 -16.27
CA GLY A 192 -11.13 27.99 -15.43
C GLY A 192 -12.39 27.24 -14.97
N GLN A 193 -12.58 25.99 -15.39
CA GLN A 193 -13.69 25.15 -14.95
C GLN A 193 -13.31 24.42 -13.65
N GLY A 194 -13.96 24.76 -12.54
CA GLY A 194 -13.71 24.14 -11.23
C GLY A 194 -14.49 22.85 -10.96
N VAL A 195 -15.37 22.43 -11.89
CA VAL A 195 -16.28 21.30 -11.73
C VAL A 195 -16.44 20.56 -13.05
N LEU A 196 -16.38 19.22 -13.01
CA LEU A 196 -16.68 18.35 -14.15
C LEU A 196 -18.20 18.27 -14.35
N ASN A 197 -18.69 18.60 -15.53
CA ASN A 197 -20.04 18.22 -15.93
C ASN A 197 -20.03 16.72 -16.26
N VAL A 198 -20.58 15.91 -15.34
CA VAL A 198 -20.78 14.48 -15.57
C VAL A 198 -22.20 14.32 -16.09
N ASP A 199 -22.36 14.28 -17.41
CA ASP A 199 -23.65 13.92 -18.02
C ASP A 199 -23.95 12.45 -17.72
N SER A 200 -25.18 12.20 -17.27
CA SER A 200 -25.68 10.90 -16.80
C SER A 200 -26.01 9.94 -17.93
#